data_AF-T0RF37-F1
#
_entry.id   AF-T0RF37-F1
#
_cell.length_a   1.000
_cell.length_b   1.000
_cell.length_c   1.000
_cell.angle_alpha   90.00
_cell.angle_beta   90.00
_cell.angle_gamma   90.00
#
_symmetry.space_group_name_H-M   'P 1'
#
loop_
_entity.id
_entity.type
_entity.pdbx_description
1 polymer ?
#
loop_
_entity_poly.entity_id
_entity_poly.type
_entity_poly.pdbx_seq_one_letter_code
_entity_poly.pdbx_strand_id
1 'polypeptide(L)'
;MKFLRVLTKCIIYGLISIIVLVTGAGIYKYKSTPERIRPVPFNIPNNLYLENEVAELSDILIIGDNFAIDFNDQIEGMIESLSKGLKKPISIYNYATANEAIYRTIEKVKALKTLPPIVIYMGGSSEFAEDIYPPKLSNFWMNFKRYQDDYLNTLMIISPATSRLIYKKDEIKILNKEIIPFQFHGDLWYQRVSEATYFIYQDYLRDLIDLIQEKKAISLIITPPVNLQAEVKKACDNSVLDEITISQNEIKVLMDENKYKDAYRQIVALDKTAIGNARTKYLRGKAEFELGMFKEAKETLTLSKALECSPPRASVIINSIQKKIAQEKNVDIIKFDEIINSNFGKDVLFIDSEKPQFIYWEKLVNRLTIKLRGLLEL
;
A
#
# COMPACT_ATOMS: atom_id res chain seq x y z
N MET A 1 -62.16 30.69 16.64
CA MET A 1 -60.93 31.24 17.29
C MET A 1 -60.19 30.26 18.21
N LYS A 2 -60.84 29.50 19.11
CA LYS A 2 -60.15 28.53 19.98
C LYS A 2 -59.41 27.41 19.22
N PHE A 3 -60.02 26.87 18.17
CA PHE A 3 -59.42 25.80 17.35
C PHE A 3 -58.11 26.21 16.66
N LEU A 4 -58.07 27.44 16.12
CA LEU A 4 -56.88 27.99 15.45
C LEU A 4 -55.70 28.20 16.42
N ARG A 5 -55.99 28.55 17.69
CA ARG A 5 -54.98 28.69 18.77
C ARG A 5 -54.42 27.34 19.26
N VAL A 6 -55.25 26.30 19.26
CA VAL A 6 -54.81 24.94 19.60
C VAL A 6 -53.90 24.39 18.49
N LEU A 7 -54.29 24.58 17.22
CA LEU A 7 -53.50 24.15 16.07
C LEU A 7 -52.11 24.83 16.02
N THR A 8 -52.05 26.14 16.22
CA THR A 8 -50.76 26.88 16.26
C THR A 8 -49.86 26.43 17.40
N LYS A 9 -50.41 26.15 18.58
CA LYS A 9 -49.62 25.59 19.69
C LYS A 9 -49.08 24.20 19.36
N CYS A 10 -49.88 23.31 18.76
CA CYS A 10 -49.41 21.99 18.35
C CYS A 10 -48.28 22.06 17.32
N ILE A 11 -48.37 22.98 16.34
CA ILE A 11 -47.30 23.19 15.35
C ILE A 11 -46.02 23.70 16.01
N ILE A 12 -46.13 24.68 16.92
CA ILE A 12 -44.98 25.23 17.64
C ILE A 12 -44.32 24.14 18.51
N TYR A 13 -45.10 23.38 19.29
CA TYR A 13 -44.56 22.28 20.08
C TYR A 13 -43.96 21.16 19.23
N GLY A 14 -44.55 20.86 18.07
CA GLY A 14 -43.99 19.92 17.11
C GLY A 14 -42.62 20.39 16.58
N LEU A 15 -42.49 21.66 16.19
CA LEU A 15 -41.23 22.25 15.75
C LEU A 15 -40.17 22.26 16.86
N ILE A 16 -40.54 22.64 18.09
CA ILE A 16 -39.63 22.62 19.24
C ILE A 16 -39.18 21.19 19.52
N SER A 17 -40.08 20.20 19.47
CA SER A 17 -39.73 18.79 19.66
C SER A 17 -38.75 18.29 18.60
N ILE A 18 -38.93 18.69 17.33
CA ILE A 18 -38.01 18.34 16.25
C ILE A 18 -36.63 18.96 16.51
N ILE A 19 -36.57 20.23 16.91
CA ILE A 19 -35.30 20.92 17.22
C ILE A 19 -34.59 20.22 18.39
N VAL A 20 -35.30 19.89 19.46
CA VAL A 20 -34.73 19.18 20.62
C VAL A 20 -34.23 17.78 20.23
N LEU A 21 -34.97 17.05 19.39
CA LEU A 21 -34.53 15.73 18.91
C LEU A 21 -33.30 15.82 18.01
N VAL A 22 -33.26 16.78 17.08
CA VAL A 22 -32.12 16.97 16.17
C VAL A 22 -30.87 17.42 16.94
N THR A 23 -31.01 18.36 17.87
CA THR A 23 -29.90 18.83 18.71
C THR A 23 -29.41 17.73 19.65
N GLY A 24 -30.32 17.01 20.31
CA GLY A 24 -29.97 15.87 21.16
C GLY A 24 -29.24 14.77 20.41
N ALA A 25 -29.74 14.39 19.23
CA ALA A 25 -29.08 13.42 18.35
C ALA A 25 -27.72 13.92 17.86
N GLY A 26 -27.59 15.21 17.54
CA GLY A 26 -26.34 15.85 17.16
C GLY A 26 -25.30 15.81 18.28
N ILE A 27 -25.68 16.16 19.51
CA ILE A 27 -24.81 16.11 20.69
C ILE A 27 -24.37 14.67 20.99
N TYR A 28 -25.29 13.71 20.93
CA TYR A 28 -24.97 12.30 21.13
C TYR A 28 -23.98 11.80 20.07
N LYS A 29 -24.22 12.13 18.80
CA LYS A 29 -23.30 11.79 17.70
C LYS A 29 -21.92 12.40 17.92
N TYR A 30 -21.87 13.69 18.28
CA TYR A 30 -20.63 14.42 18.53
C TYR A 30 -19.81 13.83 19.69
N LYS A 31 -20.47 13.35 20.75
CA LYS A 31 -19.79 12.70 21.88
C LYS A 31 -19.37 11.26 21.61
N SER A 32 -20.09 10.55 20.75
CA SER A 32 -19.88 9.11 20.51
C SER A 32 -18.93 8.80 19.35
N THR A 33 -18.60 9.80 18.52
CA THR A 33 -17.72 9.64 17.34
C THR A 33 -16.36 10.28 17.65
N PRO A 34 -15.25 9.53 17.53
CA PRO A 34 -13.93 10.09 17.78
C PRO A 34 -13.56 11.13 16.72
N GLU A 35 -12.75 12.09 17.14
CA GLU A 35 -12.16 13.07 16.24
C GLU A 35 -11.05 12.45 15.42
N ARG A 36 -11.12 12.56 14.11
CA ARG A 36 -10.05 12.13 13.20
C ARG A 36 -10.24 12.75 11.84
N ILE A 37 -9.14 13.17 11.20
CA ILE A 37 -9.18 13.67 9.83
C ILE A 37 -9.40 12.49 8.86
N ARG A 38 -8.61 11.43 9.01
CA ARG A 38 -8.71 10.22 8.18
C ARG A 38 -9.61 9.18 8.84
N PRO A 39 -10.53 8.53 8.10
CA PRO A 39 -11.42 7.52 8.67
C PRO A 39 -10.73 6.16 8.74
N VAL A 40 -9.49 6.09 9.24
CA VAL A 40 -8.75 4.84 9.37
C VAL A 40 -9.43 3.93 10.40
N PRO A 41 -9.55 2.62 10.14
CA PRO A 41 -10.27 1.67 11.01
C PRO A 41 -9.43 1.23 12.22
N PHE A 42 -8.34 1.93 12.52
CA PHE A 42 -7.40 1.58 13.56
C PHE A 42 -6.91 2.81 14.32
N ASN A 43 -6.35 2.58 15.51
CA ASN A 43 -5.65 3.57 16.31
C ASN A 43 -4.35 2.96 16.85
N ILE A 44 -3.24 3.67 16.67
CA ILE A 44 -1.94 3.29 17.25
C ILE A 44 -1.75 4.13 18.52
N PRO A 45 -1.56 3.51 19.71
CA PRO A 45 -1.25 4.26 20.92
C PRO A 45 0.06 5.03 20.80
N ASN A 46 0.10 6.28 21.26
CA ASN A 46 1.29 7.15 21.16
C ASN A 46 2.54 6.58 21.85
N ASN A 47 2.38 5.69 22.82
CA ASN A 47 3.47 5.06 23.57
C ASN A 47 3.87 3.69 23.02
N LEU A 48 3.33 3.29 21.86
CA LEU A 48 3.61 1.98 21.30
C LEU A 48 5.07 1.85 20.87
N TYR A 49 5.58 2.88 20.21
CA TYR A 49 6.97 2.99 19.80
C TYR A 49 7.69 3.97 20.72
N LEU A 50 8.90 3.59 21.11
CA LEU A 50 9.78 4.39 21.94
C LEU A 50 10.93 4.92 21.08
N GLU A 51 11.62 5.92 21.61
CA GLU A 51 12.86 6.44 21.03
C GLU A 51 13.86 5.30 20.80
N ASN A 52 14.64 5.43 19.73
CA ASN A 52 15.68 4.47 19.37
C ASN A 52 16.96 5.24 19.06
N GLU A 53 17.83 5.32 20.07
CA GLU A 53 19.09 6.09 20.00
C GLU A 53 20.00 5.61 18.85
N VAL A 54 20.00 4.31 18.54
CA VAL A 54 20.79 3.76 17.42
C VAL A 54 20.27 4.27 16.07
N ALA A 55 18.95 4.33 15.91
CA ALA A 55 18.34 4.92 14.72
C ALA A 55 18.66 6.41 14.61
N GLU A 56 18.56 7.15 15.72
CA GLU A 56 18.78 8.60 15.78
C GLU A 56 20.23 9.02 15.50
N LEU A 57 21.21 8.20 15.92
CA LEU A 57 22.64 8.47 15.78
C LEU A 57 23.28 7.91 14.50
N SER A 58 22.53 7.14 13.70
CA SER A 58 23.04 6.59 12.45
C SER A 58 23.26 7.68 11.39
N ASP A 59 24.12 7.44 10.40
CA ASP A 59 24.33 8.35 9.27
C ASP A 59 23.25 8.11 8.18
N ILE A 60 22.79 6.86 8.05
CA ILE A 60 21.73 6.44 7.13
C ILE A 60 20.75 5.54 7.88
N LEU A 61 19.47 5.89 7.82
CA LEU A 61 18.38 5.07 8.35
C LEU A 61 17.63 4.36 7.22
N ILE A 62 17.50 3.04 7.29
CA ILE A 62 16.60 2.28 6.44
C ILE A 62 15.32 1.99 7.22
N ILE A 63 14.16 2.30 6.63
CA ILE A 63 12.83 2.02 7.18
C ILE A 63 12.01 1.25 6.15
N GLY A 64 11.07 0.42 6.61
CA GLY A 64 10.22 -0.36 5.73
C GLY A 64 9.79 -1.68 6.35
N ASP A 65 9.59 -2.66 5.48
CA ASP A 65 8.96 -3.93 5.82
C ASP A 65 9.87 -5.13 5.49
N ASN A 66 9.29 -6.28 5.11
CA ASN A 66 10.05 -7.47 4.73
C ASN A 66 11.08 -7.17 3.64
N PHE A 67 10.79 -6.27 2.69
CA PHE A 67 11.73 -5.92 1.64
C PHE A 67 13.00 -5.25 2.19
N ALA A 68 12.86 -4.37 3.17
CA ALA A 68 14.00 -3.78 3.87
C ALA A 68 14.77 -4.83 4.67
N ILE A 69 14.08 -5.78 5.31
CA ILE A 69 14.72 -6.84 6.09
C ILE A 69 15.55 -7.75 5.18
N ASP A 70 15.03 -8.13 4.02
CA ASP A 70 15.75 -8.94 3.03
C ASP A 70 17.02 -8.23 2.51
N PHE A 71 17.09 -6.90 2.62
CA PHE A 71 18.26 -6.11 2.24
C PHE A 71 19.38 -6.13 3.30
N ASN A 72 19.15 -6.64 4.51
CA ASN A 72 20.15 -6.65 5.60
C ASN A 72 21.48 -7.29 5.20
N ASP A 73 21.42 -8.38 4.44
CA ASP A 73 22.60 -9.13 4.00
C ASP A 73 23.53 -8.28 3.10
N GLN A 74 23.03 -7.16 2.58
CA GLN A 74 23.78 -6.25 1.70
C GLN A 74 24.40 -5.06 2.44
N ILE A 75 24.00 -4.81 3.70
CA ILE A 75 24.38 -3.59 4.43
C ILE A 75 25.88 -3.57 4.75
N GLU A 76 26.46 -4.70 5.18
CA GLU A 76 27.87 -4.76 5.57
C GLU A 76 28.79 -4.40 4.39
N GLY A 77 28.59 -5.03 3.22
CA GLY A 77 29.35 -4.70 2.01
C GLY A 77 29.14 -3.26 1.54
N MET A 78 27.95 -2.70 1.76
CA MET A 78 27.68 -1.29 1.45
C MET A 78 28.41 -0.34 2.41
N ILE A 79 28.48 -0.66 3.71
CA ILE A 79 29.26 0.10 4.70
C ILE A 79 30.73 0.09 4.31
N GLU A 80 31.31 -1.06 3.98
CA GLU A 80 32.71 -1.16 3.56
C GLU A 80 33.00 -0.32 2.31
N SER A 81 32.11 -0.37 1.31
CA SER A 81 32.24 0.38 0.07
C SER A 81 32.12 1.89 0.29
N LEU A 82 31.16 2.34 1.09
CA LEU A 82 30.93 3.76 1.38
C LEU A 82 31.99 4.35 2.30
N SER A 83 32.52 3.56 3.23
CA SER A 83 33.50 4.00 4.22
C SER A 83 34.93 4.07 3.68
N LYS A 84 35.17 3.61 2.45
CA LYS A 84 36.51 3.56 1.85
C LYS A 84 37.10 4.98 1.73
N GLY A 85 38.15 5.24 2.49
CA GLY A 85 38.84 6.53 2.51
C GLY A 85 38.31 7.52 3.56
N LEU A 86 37.28 7.15 4.33
CA LEU A 86 36.77 7.97 5.43
C LEU A 86 37.53 7.70 6.73
N LYS A 87 37.65 8.73 7.58
CA LYS A 87 38.27 8.61 8.91
C LYS A 87 37.41 7.81 9.89
N LYS A 88 36.08 7.87 9.72
CA LYS A 88 35.10 7.13 10.51
C LYS A 88 34.21 6.36 9.52
N PRO A 89 33.92 5.07 9.77
CA PRO A 89 32.99 4.33 8.93
C PRO A 89 31.58 4.91 9.03
N ILE A 90 30.85 4.86 7.92
CA ILE A 90 29.45 5.24 7.86
C ILE A 90 28.63 4.20 8.61
N SER A 91 27.73 4.69 9.45
CA SER A 91 26.77 3.86 10.17
C SER A 91 25.45 3.81 9.42
N ILE A 92 25.00 2.59 9.12
CA ILE A 92 23.73 2.32 8.45
C ILE A 92 22.90 1.46 9.39
N TYR A 93 21.72 1.94 9.78
CA TYR A 93 20.83 1.20 10.66
C TYR A 93 19.53 0.85 9.94
N ASN A 94 19.18 -0.43 9.95
CA ASN A 94 17.89 -0.89 9.43
C ASN A 94 16.87 -0.99 10.56
N TYR A 95 15.92 -0.06 10.56
CA TYR A 95 14.82 0.00 11.52
C TYR A 95 13.52 -0.58 10.95
N ALA A 96 13.58 -1.47 9.97
CA ALA A 96 12.41 -2.17 9.44
C ALA A 96 11.83 -3.21 10.41
N THR A 97 10.58 -3.57 10.22
CA THR A 97 9.94 -4.67 10.97
C THR A 97 9.12 -5.54 10.02
N ALA A 98 9.12 -6.85 10.30
CA ALA A 98 8.45 -7.79 9.44
C ALA A 98 6.94 -7.54 9.43
N ASN A 99 6.33 -7.62 8.24
CA ASN A 99 4.91 -7.43 7.96
C ASN A 99 4.40 -6.02 8.31
N GLU A 100 5.30 -5.05 8.47
CA GLU A 100 4.97 -3.69 8.80
C GLU A 100 4.37 -2.95 7.60
N ALA A 101 3.20 -2.34 7.76
CA ALA A 101 2.62 -1.46 6.75
C ALA A 101 3.01 0.01 7.00
N ILE A 102 2.85 0.87 5.99
CA ILE A 102 3.33 2.26 6.05
C ILE A 102 2.82 3.06 7.26
N TYR A 103 1.61 2.78 7.73
CA TYR A 103 1.00 3.47 8.86
C TYR A 103 1.66 3.13 10.20
N ARG A 104 2.39 2.01 10.31
CA ARG A 104 3.26 1.73 11.46
C ARG A 104 4.61 2.40 11.29
N THR A 105 5.14 2.39 10.07
CA THR A 105 6.45 2.98 9.76
C THR A 105 6.46 4.46 10.11
N ILE A 106 5.40 5.19 9.75
CA ILE A 106 5.27 6.60 10.09
C ILE A 106 5.23 6.85 11.60
N GLU A 107 4.54 6.01 12.38
CA GLU A 107 4.47 6.17 13.85
C GLU A 107 5.82 5.86 14.51
N LYS A 108 6.59 4.90 13.99
CA LYS A 108 7.99 4.67 14.42
C LYS A 108 8.88 5.88 14.14
N VAL A 109 8.77 6.47 12.95
CA VAL A 109 9.56 7.65 12.56
C VAL A 109 9.17 8.87 13.40
N LYS A 110 7.87 9.05 13.71
CA LYS A 110 7.39 10.11 14.62
C LYS A 110 7.95 9.99 16.03
N ALA A 111 8.16 8.77 16.52
CA ALA A 111 8.70 8.53 17.85
C ALA A 111 10.19 8.91 18.00
N LEU A 112 10.93 9.05 16.88
CA LEU A 112 12.33 9.46 16.91
C LEU A 112 12.44 10.97 17.15
N LYS A 113 13.32 11.39 18.06
CA LYS A 113 13.59 12.81 18.35
C LYS A 113 14.17 13.51 17.13
N THR A 114 15.23 12.93 16.57
CA THR A 114 15.93 13.41 15.37
C THR A 114 15.95 12.32 14.31
N LEU A 115 16.16 12.72 13.05
CA LEU A 115 16.41 11.77 11.98
C LEU A 115 17.86 11.91 11.49
N PRO A 116 18.48 10.80 11.08
CA PRO A 116 19.71 10.82 10.31
C PRO A 116 19.59 11.68 9.04
N PRO A 117 20.72 12.20 8.52
CA PRO A 117 20.73 13.02 7.30
C PRO A 117 20.06 12.34 6.10
N ILE A 118 20.11 11.01 6.00
CA ILE A 118 19.50 10.24 4.91
C ILE A 118 18.58 9.17 5.48
N VAL A 119 17.34 9.14 4.99
CA VAL A 119 16.34 8.12 5.29
C VAL A 119 15.93 7.41 4.01
N ILE A 120 16.15 6.10 3.96
CA ILE A 120 15.79 5.23 2.84
C ILE A 120 14.50 4.48 3.19
N TYR A 121 13.45 4.69 2.41
CA TYR A 121 12.21 3.93 2.51
C TYR A 121 12.23 2.72 1.56
N MET A 122 12.20 1.54 2.16
CA MET A 122 12.16 0.22 1.51
C MET A 122 10.92 -0.56 2.00
N GLY A 123 9.73 0.00 1.81
CA GLY A 123 8.46 -0.62 2.21
C GLY A 123 7.45 -0.74 1.07
N GLY A 124 6.25 -1.22 1.38
CA GLY A 124 5.13 -1.35 0.44
C GLY A 124 4.86 -2.79 -0.04
N SER A 125 5.58 -3.77 0.51
CA SER A 125 5.34 -5.20 0.30
C SER A 125 4.30 -5.79 1.26
N SER A 126 4.09 -5.14 2.41
CA SER A 126 3.30 -5.69 3.53
C SER A 126 2.02 -4.91 3.86
N GLU A 127 1.52 -4.07 2.93
CA GLU A 127 0.34 -3.21 3.17
C GLU A 127 -0.96 -3.96 3.47
N PHE A 128 -1.03 -5.24 3.12
CA PHE A 128 -2.16 -6.14 3.38
C PHE A 128 -1.84 -7.21 4.42
N ALA A 129 -0.75 -7.08 5.17
CA ALA A 129 -0.33 -8.13 6.10
C ALA A 129 -1.12 -8.13 7.42
N GLU A 130 -1.65 -6.98 7.84
CA GLU A 130 -2.33 -6.81 9.12
C GLU A 130 -3.86 -6.72 9.00
N ASP A 131 -4.57 -7.36 9.92
CA ASP A 131 -6.04 -7.29 10.04
C ASP A 131 -6.51 -5.99 10.70
N ILE A 132 -6.52 -4.89 9.95
CA ILE A 132 -6.98 -3.57 10.45
C ILE A 132 -8.44 -3.24 10.11
N TYR A 133 -9.03 -3.90 9.11
CA TYR A 133 -10.38 -3.56 8.64
C TYR A 133 -11.47 -4.36 9.38
N PRO A 134 -12.66 -3.78 9.60
CA PRO A 134 -13.77 -4.52 10.20
C PRO A 134 -14.42 -5.45 9.17
N PRO A 135 -15.00 -6.59 9.61
CA PRO A 135 -15.76 -7.48 8.71
C PRO A 135 -16.92 -6.75 8.03
N LYS A 136 -17.58 -5.81 8.73
CA LYS A 136 -18.68 -5.01 8.19
C LYS A 136 -18.21 -3.62 7.76
N LEU A 137 -17.98 -3.43 6.46
CA LEU A 137 -17.47 -2.17 5.90
C LEU A 137 -18.50 -1.04 5.75
N SER A 138 -19.78 -1.23 6.07
CA SER A 138 -20.83 -0.26 5.68
C SER A 138 -20.58 1.18 6.20
N ASN A 139 -20.18 1.32 7.47
CA ASN A 139 -19.91 2.62 8.06
C ASN A 139 -18.53 3.15 7.64
N PHE A 140 -17.51 2.28 7.67
CA PHE A 140 -16.17 2.60 7.18
C PHE A 140 -16.21 3.15 5.76
N TRP A 141 -16.88 2.45 4.85
CA TRP A 141 -16.98 2.83 3.44
C TRP A 141 -17.66 4.17 3.23
N MET A 142 -18.71 4.46 4.00
CA MET A 142 -19.39 5.75 3.95
C MET A 142 -18.50 6.88 4.46
N ASN A 143 -17.71 6.63 5.50
CA ASN A 143 -16.73 7.58 6.01
C ASN A 143 -15.60 7.78 5.00
N PHE A 144 -15.10 6.71 4.39
CA PHE A 144 -14.10 6.76 3.33
C PHE A 144 -14.58 7.58 2.14
N LYS A 145 -15.81 7.36 1.64
CA LYS A 145 -16.38 8.18 0.54
C LYS A 145 -16.54 9.65 0.91
N ARG A 146 -16.81 9.97 2.18
CA ARG A 146 -16.83 11.37 2.67
C ARG A 146 -15.44 11.97 2.78
N TYR A 147 -14.45 11.17 3.12
CA TYR A 147 -13.04 11.60 3.17
C TYR A 147 -12.47 11.86 1.76
N GLN A 148 -12.95 11.13 0.76
CA GLN A 148 -12.61 11.37 -0.66
C GLN A 148 -13.28 12.62 -1.26
N ASP A 149 -14.22 13.24 -0.55
CA ASP A 149 -14.81 14.51 -0.99
C ASP A 149 -13.90 15.66 -0.56
N ASP A 150 -13.37 16.39 -1.55
CA ASP A 150 -12.38 17.46 -1.31
C ASP A 150 -12.89 18.57 -0.38
N TYR A 151 -14.18 18.89 -0.44
CA TYR A 151 -14.77 19.94 0.40
C TYR A 151 -14.87 19.49 1.86
N LEU A 152 -15.36 18.28 2.08
CA LEU A 152 -15.44 17.70 3.43
C LEU A 152 -14.05 17.47 4.00
N ASN A 153 -13.12 16.97 3.20
CA ASN A 153 -11.72 16.77 3.59
C ASN A 153 -11.09 18.09 4.04
N THR A 154 -11.18 19.13 3.21
CA THR A 154 -10.66 20.47 3.53
C THR A 154 -11.27 21.01 4.82
N LEU A 155 -12.59 20.87 5.01
CA LEU A 155 -13.26 21.29 6.24
C LEU A 155 -12.73 20.54 7.47
N MET A 156 -12.47 19.24 7.35
CA MET A 156 -11.91 18.42 8.43
C MET A 156 -10.44 18.74 8.72
N ILE A 157 -9.66 19.15 7.71
CA ILE A 157 -8.28 19.63 7.93
C ILE A 157 -8.29 20.95 8.69
N ILE A 158 -9.15 21.90 8.30
CA ILE A 158 -9.25 23.23 8.95
C ILE A 158 -9.82 23.11 10.36
N SER A 159 -10.83 22.26 10.54
CA SER A 159 -11.50 22.06 11.81
C SER A 159 -11.75 20.56 12.07
N PRO A 160 -10.76 19.86 12.66
CA PRO A 160 -10.84 18.42 12.92
C PRO A 160 -12.08 17.99 13.72
N ALA A 161 -12.56 18.84 14.63
CA ALA A 161 -13.78 18.60 15.41
C ALA A 161 -15.04 18.36 14.55
N THR A 162 -15.07 18.87 13.31
CA THR A 162 -16.20 18.64 12.38
C THR A 162 -16.32 17.18 11.95
N SER A 163 -15.22 16.42 11.98
CA SER A 163 -15.22 14.98 11.66
C SER A 163 -16.22 14.18 12.50
N ARG A 164 -16.43 14.57 13.76
CA ARG A 164 -17.39 13.92 14.67
C ARG A 164 -18.84 14.04 14.19
N LEU A 165 -19.15 15.10 13.45
CA LEU A 165 -20.48 15.32 12.86
C LEU A 165 -20.56 14.75 11.44
N ILE A 166 -19.47 14.77 10.69
CA ILE A 166 -19.43 14.27 9.32
C ILE A 166 -19.46 12.75 9.33
N TYR A 167 -18.57 12.09 10.05
CA TYR A 167 -18.45 10.63 10.06
C TYR A 167 -19.57 9.93 10.83
N LYS A 168 -19.75 8.65 10.50
CA LYS A 168 -20.56 7.70 11.28
C LYS A 168 -19.65 6.95 12.22
N LYS A 169 -20.16 6.59 13.39
CA LYS A 169 -19.49 5.67 14.30
C LYS A 169 -19.23 4.34 13.58
N ASP A 170 -17.97 3.93 13.53
CA ASP A 170 -17.50 2.65 13.01
C ASP A 170 -16.64 1.93 14.06
N GLU A 171 -16.23 0.72 13.72
CA GLU A 171 -15.35 -0.09 14.56
C GLU A 171 -13.90 0.36 14.35
N ILE A 172 -13.20 0.63 15.45
CA ILE A 172 -11.79 1.05 15.45
C ILE A 172 -11.01 0.03 16.27
N LYS A 173 -10.04 -0.62 15.63
CA LYS A 173 -9.12 -1.55 16.30
C LYS A 173 -7.98 -0.79 16.96
N ILE A 174 -7.65 -1.11 18.20
CA ILE A 174 -6.45 -0.57 18.86
C ILE A 174 -5.30 -1.51 18.52
N LEU A 175 -4.27 -0.99 17.86
CA LEU A 175 -3.13 -1.80 17.42
C LEU A 175 -2.08 -1.90 18.52
N ASN A 176 -1.56 -3.11 18.70
CA ASN A 176 -0.46 -3.40 19.62
C ASN A 176 0.85 -3.61 18.83
N LYS A 177 1.94 -3.97 19.53
CA LYS A 177 3.24 -4.20 18.90
C LYS A 177 3.21 -5.41 17.97
N GLU A 178 2.42 -6.41 18.33
CA GLU A 178 2.20 -7.60 17.52
C GLU A 178 1.29 -7.27 16.34
N ILE A 179 1.68 -7.76 15.16
CA ILE A 179 0.93 -7.60 13.91
C ILE A 179 0.04 -8.82 13.75
N ILE A 180 -1.27 -8.60 13.83
CA ILE A 180 -2.26 -9.67 13.68
C ILE A 180 -2.45 -9.95 12.18
N PRO A 181 -2.25 -11.18 11.69
CA PRO A 181 -2.37 -11.49 10.28
C PRO A 181 -3.74 -11.15 9.70
N PHE A 182 -3.74 -10.61 8.48
CA PHE A 182 -4.94 -10.24 7.72
C PHE A 182 -5.98 -11.36 7.63
N GLN A 183 -7.25 -11.01 7.87
CA GLN A 183 -8.38 -11.92 7.75
C GLN A 183 -9.20 -11.64 6.49
N PHE A 184 -9.44 -12.68 5.71
CA PHE A 184 -10.21 -12.58 4.47
C PHE A 184 -11.71 -12.74 4.73
N HIS A 185 -12.52 -11.76 4.32
CA HIS A 185 -13.98 -11.76 4.50
C HIS A 185 -14.78 -11.78 3.18
N GLY A 186 -14.16 -12.22 2.08
CA GLY A 186 -14.79 -12.31 0.77
C GLY A 186 -14.30 -11.24 -0.22
N ASP A 187 -14.50 -11.51 -1.50
CA ASP A 187 -13.84 -10.78 -2.60
C ASP A 187 -14.34 -9.34 -2.76
N LEU A 188 -15.65 -9.13 -2.64
CA LEU A 188 -16.23 -7.78 -2.66
C LEU A 188 -15.74 -6.93 -1.47
N TRP A 189 -15.59 -7.56 -0.30
CA TRP A 189 -15.03 -6.91 0.87
C TRP A 189 -13.57 -6.56 0.63
N TYR A 190 -12.79 -7.51 0.10
CA TYR A 190 -11.37 -7.31 -0.21
C TYR A 190 -11.16 -6.17 -1.21
N GLN A 191 -11.92 -6.11 -2.30
CA GLN A 191 -11.82 -5.05 -3.30
C GLN A 191 -12.01 -3.64 -2.68
N ARG A 192 -12.99 -3.48 -1.79
CA ARG A 192 -13.22 -2.21 -1.08
C ARG A 192 -12.09 -1.88 -0.12
N VAL A 193 -11.58 -2.90 0.57
CA VAL A 193 -10.39 -2.76 1.42
C VAL A 193 -9.20 -2.31 0.59
N SER A 194 -8.89 -2.97 -0.53
CA SER A 194 -7.80 -2.59 -1.43
C SER A 194 -7.93 -1.17 -1.95
N GLU A 195 -9.12 -0.75 -2.42
CA GLU A 195 -9.34 0.64 -2.85
C GLU A 195 -9.00 1.63 -1.72
N ALA A 196 -9.48 1.36 -0.51
CA ALA A 196 -9.19 2.20 0.64
C ALA A 196 -7.71 2.15 1.05
N THR A 197 -7.08 0.98 1.06
CA THR A 197 -5.66 0.80 1.39
C THR A 197 -4.79 1.58 0.40
N TYR A 198 -5.04 1.48 -0.91
CA TYR A 198 -4.26 2.23 -1.91
C TYR A 198 -4.42 3.74 -1.79
N PHE A 199 -5.63 4.22 -1.46
CA PHE A 199 -5.86 5.64 -1.22
C PHE A 199 -5.17 6.12 0.05
N ILE A 200 -5.34 5.39 1.15
CA ILE A 200 -4.75 5.72 2.45
C ILE A 200 -3.22 5.62 2.41
N TYR A 201 -2.67 4.64 1.70
CA TYR A 201 -1.23 4.49 1.47
C TYR A 201 -0.64 5.73 0.76
N GLN A 202 -1.35 6.29 -0.22
CA GLN A 202 -0.90 7.53 -0.88
C GLN A 202 -0.73 8.67 0.14
N ASP A 203 -1.72 8.85 1.02
CA ASP A 203 -1.66 9.90 2.04
C ASP A 203 -0.55 9.64 3.05
N TYR A 204 -0.41 8.40 3.54
CA TYR A 204 0.67 8.06 4.47
C TYR A 204 2.06 8.18 3.86
N LEU A 205 2.23 7.89 2.57
CA LEU A 205 3.51 8.07 1.91
C LEU A 205 3.88 9.55 1.77
N ARG A 206 2.90 10.41 1.46
CA ARG A 206 3.10 11.87 1.47
C ARG A 206 3.48 12.35 2.87
N ASP A 207 2.72 11.96 3.88
CA ASP A 207 2.99 12.34 5.27
C ASP A 207 4.37 11.86 5.75
N LEU A 208 4.78 10.65 5.37
CA LEU A 208 6.09 10.11 5.73
C LEU A 208 7.22 10.94 5.11
N ILE A 209 7.10 11.28 3.82
CA ILE A 209 8.07 12.12 3.13
C ILE A 209 8.11 13.51 3.76
N ASP A 210 6.95 14.11 4.01
CA ASP A 210 6.83 15.44 4.61
C ASP A 210 7.48 15.45 6.00
N LEU A 211 7.21 14.44 6.83
CA LEU A 211 7.83 14.26 8.15
C LEU A 211 9.36 14.16 8.07
N ILE A 212 9.90 13.41 7.10
CA ILE A 212 11.35 13.28 6.90
C ILE A 212 11.96 14.62 6.51
N GLN A 213 11.32 15.35 5.57
CA GLN A 213 11.78 16.65 5.09
C GLN A 213 11.67 17.75 6.16
N GLU A 214 10.60 17.76 6.96
CA GLU A 214 10.41 18.67 8.11
C GLU A 214 11.53 18.51 9.14
N LYS A 215 12.00 17.27 9.33
CA LYS A 215 13.17 16.96 10.17
C LYS A 215 14.51 17.14 9.45
N LYS A 216 14.51 17.76 8.27
CA LYS A 216 15.69 18.13 7.46
C LYS A 216 16.53 16.95 6.98
N ALA A 217 15.92 15.76 6.88
CA ALA A 217 16.56 14.59 6.31
C ALA A 217 16.21 14.45 4.82
N ILE A 218 17.14 13.88 4.06
CA ILE A 218 16.94 13.53 2.65
C ILE A 218 16.18 12.21 2.60
N SER A 219 15.06 12.18 1.88
CA SER A 219 14.33 10.94 1.61
C SER A 219 14.82 10.29 0.31
N LEU A 220 14.94 8.97 0.34
CA LEU A 220 15.19 8.13 -0.83
C LEU A 220 14.20 6.96 -0.82
N ILE A 221 13.48 6.73 -1.90
CA ILE A 221 12.53 5.62 -2.02
C ILE A 221 13.15 4.51 -2.86
N ILE A 222 12.97 3.26 -2.44
CA ILE A 222 13.32 2.08 -3.24
C ILE A 222 12.07 1.22 -3.39
N THR A 223 11.67 0.97 -4.64
CA THR A 223 10.47 0.17 -4.90
C THR A 223 10.73 -1.32 -4.63
N PRO A 224 9.83 -2.03 -3.94
CA PRO A 224 10.00 -3.45 -3.71
C PRO A 224 9.92 -4.25 -5.03
N PRO A 225 10.64 -5.39 -5.13
CA PRO A 225 10.65 -6.20 -6.33
C PRO A 225 9.30 -6.88 -6.57
N VAL A 226 8.88 -6.99 -7.84
CA VAL A 226 7.65 -7.69 -8.21
C VAL A 226 7.96 -8.83 -9.18
N ASN A 227 7.63 -10.06 -8.75
CA ASN A 227 7.74 -11.24 -9.60
C ASN A 227 6.52 -11.36 -10.52
N LEU A 228 6.68 -10.90 -11.77
CA LEU A 228 5.63 -10.96 -12.79
C LEU A 228 5.30 -12.39 -13.24
N GLN A 229 6.25 -13.33 -13.14
CA GLN A 229 6.09 -14.71 -13.61
C GLN A 229 5.46 -15.63 -12.56
N ALA A 230 5.48 -15.23 -11.28
CA ALA A 230 4.84 -16.00 -10.22
C ALA A 230 3.33 -16.17 -10.51
N GLU A 231 2.79 -17.35 -10.21
CA GLU A 231 1.37 -17.63 -10.42
C GLU A 231 0.48 -16.69 -9.58
N VAL A 232 -0.70 -16.38 -10.11
CA VAL A 232 -1.76 -15.66 -9.39
C VAL A 232 -2.37 -16.60 -8.37
N LYS A 233 -2.35 -16.25 -7.09
CA LYS A 233 -2.96 -17.06 -6.03
C LYS A 233 -4.48 -17.08 -6.15
N LYS A 234 -5.10 -15.93 -6.42
CA LYS A 234 -6.57 -15.81 -6.50
C LYS A 234 -7.03 -14.69 -7.44
N ALA A 235 -7.99 -15.00 -8.30
CA ALA A 235 -8.76 -14.02 -9.05
C ALA A 235 -10.04 -13.66 -8.26
N CYS A 236 -10.55 -12.43 -8.44
CA CYS A 236 -11.76 -12.00 -7.73
C CYS A 236 -12.99 -12.79 -8.21
N ASP A 237 -13.84 -13.27 -7.30
CA ASP A 237 -15.04 -14.09 -7.59
C ASP A 237 -15.98 -13.41 -8.60
N ASN A 238 -16.12 -12.08 -8.55
CA ASN A 238 -16.95 -11.31 -9.49
C ASN A 238 -16.38 -11.27 -10.93
N SER A 239 -15.17 -11.79 -11.14
CA SER A 239 -14.53 -11.97 -12.45
C SER A 239 -14.47 -13.44 -12.89
N VAL A 240 -15.05 -14.35 -12.11
CA VAL A 240 -15.03 -15.80 -12.34
C VAL A 240 -16.44 -16.26 -12.70
N LEU A 241 -16.57 -16.88 -13.87
CA LEU A 241 -17.76 -17.62 -14.31
C LEU A 241 -17.34 -19.05 -14.63
N ASP A 242 -18.28 -20.00 -14.55
CA ASP A 242 -18.00 -21.42 -14.85
C ASP A 242 -17.40 -21.58 -16.26
N GLU A 243 -17.97 -20.90 -17.25
CA GLU A 243 -17.49 -20.90 -18.64
C GLU A 243 -16.06 -20.34 -18.77
N ILE A 244 -15.74 -19.29 -18.02
CA ILE A 244 -14.38 -18.72 -17.97
C ILE A 244 -13.42 -19.74 -17.36
N THR A 245 -13.83 -20.41 -16.28
CA THR A 245 -13.00 -21.39 -15.57
C THR A 245 -12.72 -22.63 -16.41
N ILE A 246 -13.73 -23.14 -17.11
CA ILE A 246 -13.60 -24.25 -18.06
C ILE A 246 -12.60 -23.86 -19.16
N SER A 247 -12.80 -22.69 -19.78
CA SER A 247 -11.91 -22.18 -20.83
C SER A 247 -10.46 -22.01 -20.34
N GLN A 248 -10.27 -21.49 -19.12
CA GLN A 248 -8.94 -21.34 -18.52
C GLN A 248 -8.26 -22.70 -18.28
N ASN A 249 -9.01 -23.73 -17.90
CA ASN A 249 -8.46 -25.07 -17.68
C ASN A 249 -8.10 -25.74 -19.01
N GLU A 250 -8.93 -25.62 -20.05
CA GLU A 250 -8.61 -26.10 -21.39
C GLU A 250 -7.34 -25.43 -21.94
N ILE A 251 -7.23 -24.11 -21.79
CA ILE A 251 -6.04 -23.35 -22.17
C ILE A 251 -4.82 -23.82 -21.37
N LYS A 252 -4.95 -24.07 -20.06
CA LYS A 252 -3.85 -24.59 -19.23
C LYS A 252 -3.37 -25.95 -19.76
N VAL A 253 -4.28 -26.86 -20.11
CA VAL A 253 -3.92 -28.16 -20.71
C VAL A 253 -3.15 -27.95 -22.02
N LEU A 254 -3.60 -27.05 -22.90
CA LEU A 254 -2.86 -26.73 -24.14
C LEU A 254 -1.45 -26.19 -23.86
N MET A 255 -1.28 -25.38 -22.81
CA MET A 255 0.03 -24.87 -22.41
C MET A 255 0.92 -25.98 -21.86
N ASP A 256 0.37 -26.88 -21.04
CA ASP A 256 1.10 -28.03 -20.48
C ASP A 256 1.53 -29.01 -21.59
N GLU A 257 0.78 -29.08 -22.69
CA GLU A 257 1.13 -29.82 -23.91
C GLU A 257 2.07 -29.06 -24.88
N ASN A 258 2.60 -27.89 -24.48
CA ASN A 258 3.43 -27.00 -25.30
C ASN A 258 2.75 -26.45 -26.57
N LYS A 259 1.43 -26.47 -26.65
CA LYS A 259 0.64 -25.91 -27.78
C LYS A 259 0.38 -24.40 -27.58
N TYR A 260 1.44 -23.64 -27.36
CA TYR A 260 1.35 -22.22 -26.97
C TYR A 260 0.65 -21.32 -28.00
N LYS A 261 0.77 -21.62 -29.30
CA LYS A 261 0.07 -20.85 -30.36
C LYS A 261 -1.44 -21.02 -30.29
N ASP A 262 -1.91 -22.23 -30.03
CA ASP A 262 -3.34 -22.53 -29.93
C ASP A 262 -3.91 -21.99 -28.62
N ALA A 263 -3.19 -22.19 -27.51
CA ALA A 263 -3.50 -21.58 -26.22
C ALA A 263 -3.60 -20.05 -26.34
N TYR A 264 -2.66 -19.40 -27.03
CA TYR A 264 -2.65 -17.95 -27.23
C TYR A 264 -3.87 -17.46 -28.05
N ARG A 265 -4.27 -18.17 -29.10
CA ARG A 265 -5.48 -17.81 -29.88
C ARG A 265 -6.74 -17.87 -29.01
N GLN A 266 -6.86 -18.91 -28.20
CA GLN A 266 -8.02 -19.07 -27.32
C GLN A 266 -8.02 -18.03 -26.18
N ILE A 267 -6.87 -17.78 -25.54
CA ILE A 267 -6.81 -16.84 -24.41
C ILE A 267 -7.05 -15.40 -24.86
N VAL A 268 -6.62 -15.00 -26.07
CA VAL A 268 -6.93 -13.67 -26.62
C VAL A 268 -8.43 -13.48 -26.85
N ALA A 269 -9.15 -14.54 -27.22
CA ALA A 269 -10.60 -14.49 -27.34
C ALA A 269 -11.26 -14.40 -25.95
N LEU A 270 -10.82 -15.22 -24.99
CA LEU A 270 -11.33 -15.20 -23.62
C LEU A 270 -11.08 -13.84 -22.93
N ASP A 271 -9.92 -13.25 -23.15
CA ASP A 271 -9.51 -11.98 -22.54
C ASP A 271 -10.42 -10.79 -22.91
N LYS A 272 -11.13 -10.88 -24.04
CA LYS A 272 -12.14 -9.87 -24.44
C LYS A 272 -13.40 -9.90 -23.57
N THR A 273 -13.71 -11.05 -22.98
CA THR A 273 -14.90 -11.24 -22.13
C THR A 273 -14.55 -11.25 -20.64
N ALA A 274 -13.34 -11.70 -20.29
CA ALA A 274 -12.84 -11.80 -18.92
C ALA A 274 -11.85 -10.65 -18.58
N ILE A 275 -12.18 -9.41 -18.94
CA ILE A 275 -11.27 -8.24 -18.90
C ILE A 275 -10.62 -8.03 -17.53
N GLY A 276 -11.38 -8.24 -16.44
CA GLY A 276 -10.93 -8.03 -15.06
C GLY A 276 -10.36 -9.29 -14.38
N ASN A 277 -10.22 -10.41 -15.08
CA ASN A 277 -9.80 -11.67 -14.47
C ASN A 277 -8.26 -11.80 -14.45
N ALA A 278 -7.68 -11.75 -13.25
CA ALA A 278 -6.23 -11.85 -13.05
C ALA A 278 -5.61 -13.13 -13.62
N ARG A 279 -6.31 -14.27 -13.54
CA ARG A 279 -5.84 -15.57 -14.04
C ARG A 279 -5.86 -15.63 -15.57
N THR A 280 -6.89 -15.07 -16.22
CA THR A 280 -6.92 -14.94 -17.69
C THR A 280 -5.72 -14.13 -18.18
N LYS A 281 -5.45 -12.99 -17.54
CA LYS A 281 -4.27 -12.17 -17.85
C LYS A 281 -2.96 -12.93 -17.60
N TYR A 282 -2.87 -13.69 -16.51
CA TYR A 282 -1.68 -14.49 -16.22
C TYR A 282 -1.40 -15.51 -17.33
N LEU A 283 -2.41 -16.30 -17.70
CA LEU A 283 -2.28 -17.31 -18.75
C LEU A 283 -1.92 -16.68 -20.09
N ARG A 284 -2.52 -15.52 -20.43
CA ARG A 284 -2.17 -14.76 -21.63
C ARG A 284 -0.72 -14.33 -21.61
N GLY A 285 -0.28 -13.69 -20.52
CA GLY A 285 1.10 -13.21 -20.38
C GLY A 285 2.12 -14.34 -20.40
N LYS A 286 1.79 -15.50 -19.83
CA LYS A 286 2.64 -16.70 -19.91
C LYS A 286 2.69 -17.25 -21.34
N ALA A 287 1.57 -17.32 -22.06
CA ALA A 287 1.59 -17.73 -23.47
C ALA A 287 2.38 -16.75 -24.36
N GLU A 288 2.25 -15.43 -24.15
CA GLU A 288 3.05 -14.40 -24.82
C GLU A 288 4.54 -14.58 -24.52
N PHE A 289 4.91 -14.91 -23.28
CA PHE A 289 6.28 -15.17 -22.88
C PHE A 289 6.90 -16.36 -23.64
N GLU A 290 6.20 -17.49 -23.67
CA GLU A 290 6.66 -18.71 -24.36
C GLU A 290 6.73 -18.54 -25.89
N LEU A 291 5.96 -17.59 -26.45
CA LEU A 291 6.02 -17.22 -27.86
C LEU A 291 7.12 -16.19 -28.18
N GLY A 292 7.90 -15.73 -27.19
CA GLY A 292 8.94 -14.73 -27.35
C GLY A 292 8.44 -13.28 -27.45
N MET A 293 7.15 -13.05 -27.16
CA MET A 293 6.52 -11.73 -27.16
C MET A 293 6.74 -11.02 -25.81
N PHE A 294 8.01 -10.82 -25.44
CA PHE A 294 8.38 -10.43 -24.07
C PHE A 294 7.84 -9.07 -23.63
N LYS A 295 7.67 -8.13 -24.55
CA LYS A 295 7.14 -6.79 -24.24
C LYS A 295 5.66 -6.90 -23.85
N GLU A 296 4.87 -7.57 -24.69
CA GLU A 296 3.45 -7.83 -24.48
C GLU A 296 3.25 -8.66 -23.22
N ALA A 297 4.04 -9.73 -23.05
CA ALA A 297 4.01 -10.57 -21.86
C ALA A 297 4.21 -9.76 -20.59
N LYS A 298 5.21 -8.86 -20.56
CA LYS A 298 5.48 -8.00 -19.41
C LYS A 298 4.30 -7.08 -19.09
N GLU A 299 3.72 -6.45 -20.11
CA GLU A 299 2.53 -5.58 -19.93
C GLU A 299 1.33 -6.38 -19.41
N THR A 300 1.04 -7.53 -19.99
CA THR A 300 -0.08 -8.40 -19.61
C THR A 300 0.10 -8.99 -18.21
N LEU A 301 1.30 -9.45 -17.85
CA LEU A 301 1.59 -9.97 -16.50
C LEU A 301 1.56 -8.86 -15.45
N THR A 302 1.98 -7.64 -15.79
CA THR A 302 1.83 -6.48 -14.91
C THR A 302 0.35 -6.24 -14.59
N LEU A 303 -0.51 -6.29 -15.61
CA LEU A 303 -1.96 -6.16 -15.42
C LEU A 303 -2.53 -7.33 -14.60
N SER A 304 -2.07 -8.55 -14.84
CA SER A 304 -2.45 -9.72 -14.04
C SER A 304 -2.19 -9.51 -12.55
N LYS A 305 -1.00 -9.01 -12.20
CA LYS A 305 -0.62 -8.71 -10.81
C LYS A 305 -1.40 -7.56 -10.20
N ALA A 306 -1.82 -6.58 -11.00
CA ALA A 306 -2.67 -5.50 -10.53
C ALA A 306 -4.12 -5.93 -10.24
N LEU A 307 -4.60 -7.02 -10.85
CA LEU A 307 -5.98 -7.51 -10.73
C LEU A 307 -6.15 -8.63 -9.68
N GLU A 308 -5.07 -9.06 -9.03
CA GLU A 308 -5.07 -10.18 -8.09
C GLU A 308 -5.88 -9.86 -6.81
N CYS A 309 -6.77 -10.77 -6.41
CA CYS A 309 -7.57 -10.65 -5.19
C CYS A 309 -6.81 -11.31 -4.04
N SER A 310 -6.19 -10.52 -3.15
CA SER A 310 -5.23 -10.98 -2.13
C SER A 310 -3.83 -11.28 -2.70
N PRO A 311 -3.07 -10.24 -3.12
CA PRO A 311 -1.69 -10.39 -3.50
C PRO A 311 -0.88 -10.69 -2.22
N PRO A 312 -0.13 -11.80 -2.18
CA PRO A 312 0.65 -12.19 -1.02
C PRO A 312 2.02 -11.48 -0.96
N ARG A 313 2.28 -10.54 -1.88
CA ARG A 313 3.60 -9.95 -2.14
C ARG A 313 3.45 -8.46 -2.47
N ALA A 314 4.59 -7.82 -2.75
CA ALA A 314 4.67 -6.48 -3.31
C ALA A 314 3.69 -6.26 -4.47
N SER A 315 2.95 -5.16 -4.37
CA SER A 315 1.91 -4.79 -5.33
C SER A 315 2.46 -3.83 -6.37
N VAL A 316 2.18 -4.13 -7.65
CA VAL A 316 2.45 -3.21 -8.77
C VAL A 316 1.78 -1.85 -8.55
N ILE A 317 0.58 -1.84 -7.94
CA ILE A 317 -0.18 -0.62 -7.67
C ILE A 317 0.56 0.24 -6.63
N ILE A 318 1.08 -0.38 -5.56
CA ILE A 318 1.88 0.31 -4.55
C ILE A 318 3.17 0.88 -5.15
N ASN A 319 3.88 0.12 -6.01
CA ASN A 319 5.06 0.64 -6.71
C ASN A 319 4.72 1.82 -7.62
N SER A 320 3.58 1.78 -8.30
CA SER A 320 3.09 2.89 -9.14
C SER A 320 2.82 4.14 -8.28
N ILE A 321 2.18 3.96 -7.13
CA ILE A 321 1.95 5.04 -6.15
C ILE A 321 3.27 5.64 -5.67
N GLN A 322 4.24 4.80 -5.29
CA GLN A 322 5.57 5.27 -4.84
C GLN A 322 6.25 6.12 -5.91
N LYS A 323 6.26 5.67 -7.16
CA LYS A 323 6.84 6.41 -8.29
C LYS A 323 6.14 7.75 -8.52
N LYS A 324 4.81 7.76 -8.47
CA LYS A 324 4.00 8.98 -8.63
C LYS A 324 4.30 9.98 -7.53
N ILE A 325 4.25 9.56 -6.26
CA ILE A 325 4.47 10.45 -5.11
C ILE A 325 5.91 10.95 -5.04
N ALA A 326 6.90 10.09 -5.36
CA ALA A 326 8.29 10.52 -5.45
C ALA A 326 8.46 11.67 -6.45
N GLN A 327 7.80 11.57 -7.62
CA GLN A 327 7.80 12.65 -8.61
C GLN A 327 7.06 13.89 -8.11
N GLU A 328 5.88 13.75 -7.51
CA GLU A 328 5.09 14.86 -6.94
C GLU A 328 5.86 15.64 -5.87
N LYS A 329 6.60 14.94 -5.02
CA LYS A 329 7.36 15.50 -3.88
C LYS A 329 8.82 15.82 -4.22
N ASN A 330 9.24 15.62 -5.47
CA ASN A 330 10.62 15.78 -5.93
C ASN A 330 11.63 15.01 -5.04
N VAL A 331 11.29 13.77 -4.71
CA VAL A 331 12.10 12.86 -3.91
C VAL A 331 12.80 11.85 -4.82
N ASP A 332 14.03 11.52 -4.47
CA ASP A 332 14.79 10.54 -5.21
C ASP A 332 14.18 9.13 -5.10
N ILE A 333 14.20 8.40 -6.21
CA ILE A 333 13.68 7.03 -6.26
C ILE A 333 14.62 6.10 -7.05
N ILE A 334 14.88 4.93 -6.48
CA ILE A 334 15.49 3.80 -7.17
C ILE A 334 14.37 2.79 -7.48
N LYS A 335 14.08 2.64 -8.78
CA LYS A 335 13.01 1.75 -9.27
C LYS A 335 13.54 0.32 -9.38
N PHE A 336 13.77 -0.34 -8.24
CA PHE A 336 14.38 -1.66 -8.19
C PHE A 336 13.53 -2.73 -8.90
N ASP A 337 12.20 -2.60 -8.83
CA ASP A 337 11.27 -3.41 -9.63
C ASP A 337 11.56 -3.32 -11.15
N GLU A 338 11.90 -2.13 -11.65
CA GLU A 338 12.27 -1.93 -13.06
C GLU A 338 13.68 -2.43 -13.38
N ILE A 339 14.63 -2.33 -12.43
CA ILE A 339 15.98 -2.88 -12.59
C ILE A 339 15.91 -4.38 -12.83
N ILE A 340 15.13 -5.11 -12.03
CA ILE A 340 14.93 -6.55 -12.18
C ILE A 340 14.21 -6.85 -13.51
N ASN A 341 13.04 -6.25 -13.71
CA ASN A 341 12.19 -6.54 -14.87
C ASN A 341 12.71 -5.94 -16.19
N SER A 342 13.88 -5.27 -16.20
CA SER A 342 14.58 -4.88 -17.43
C SER A 342 15.21 -6.09 -18.16
N ASN A 343 15.47 -7.18 -17.43
CA ASN A 343 16.02 -8.43 -17.96
C ASN A 343 14.93 -9.49 -18.20
N PHE A 344 13.65 -9.07 -18.17
CA PHE A 344 12.51 -9.95 -18.41
C PHE A 344 12.60 -10.61 -19.79
N GLY A 345 12.53 -11.93 -19.83
CA GLY A 345 12.69 -12.75 -21.05
C GLY A 345 14.14 -13.08 -21.41
N LYS A 346 15.13 -12.59 -20.65
CA LYS A 346 16.57 -12.87 -20.89
C LYS A 346 17.17 -13.73 -19.79
N ASP A 347 16.87 -13.39 -18.54
CA ASP A 347 17.45 -14.03 -17.37
C ASP A 347 16.35 -14.60 -16.46
N VAL A 348 16.75 -15.54 -15.60
CA VAL A 348 15.92 -15.92 -14.45
C VAL A 348 16.00 -14.78 -13.43
N LEU A 349 14.85 -14.21 -13.08
CA LEU A 349 14.79 -12.97 -12.29
C LEU A 349 14.72 -13.21 -10.78
N PHE A 350 14.09 -14.30 -10.36
CA PHE A 350 13.81 -14.63 -8.97
C PHE A 350 14.29 -16.05 -8.64
N ILE A 351 14.68 -16.28 -7.39
CA ILE A 351 15.04 -17.60 -6.85
C ILE A 351 13.76 -18.38 -6.52
N ASP A 352 12.79 -17.68 -5.93
CA ASP A 352 11.47 -18.20 -5.58
C ASP A 352 10.38 -17.21 -6.00
N SER A 353 9.22 -17.29 -5.37
CA SER A 353 8.09 -16.43 -5.74
C SER A 353 8.24 -14.96 -5.31
N GLU A 354 9.18 -14.65 -4.42
CA GLU A 354 9.36 -13.36 -3.75
C GLU A 354 10.79 -12.81 -3.89
N LYS A 355 11.81 -13.65 -3.70
CA LYS A 355 13.22 -13.22 -3.59
C LYS A 355 13.89 -13.07 -4.97
N PRO A 356 14.39 -11.87 -5.31
CA PRO A 356 15.20 -11.68 -6.51
C PRO A 356 16.50 -12.48 -6.46
N GLN A 357 17.08 -12.78 -7.61
CA GLN A 357 18.45 -13.32 -7.63
C GLN A 357 19.47 -12.32 -7.07
N PHE A 358 20.54 -12.87 -6.49
CA PHE A 358 21.63 -12.11 -5.85
C PHE A 358 22.22 -11.01 -6.75
N ILE A 359 22.40 -11.29 -8.05
CA ILE A 359 22.92 -10.32 -9.02
C ILE A 359 22.10 -9.01 -9.08
N TYR A 360 20.80 -9.06 -8.79
CA TYR A 360 19.97 -7.86 -8.76
C TYR A 360 20.19 -7.04 -7.49
N TRP A 361 20.42 -7.69 -6.35
CA TRP A 361 20.81 -7.01 -5.12
C TRP A 361 22.14 -6.28 -5.29
N GLU A 362 23.15 -6.88 -5.94
CA GLU A 362 24.40 -6.20 -6.27
C GLU A 362 24.18 -4.96 -7.15
N LYS A 363 23.30 -5.06 -8.16
CA LYS A 363 22.92 -3.90 -9.01
C LYS A 363 22.27 -2.79 -8.19
N LEU A 364 21.43 -3.14 -7.21
CA LEU A 364 20.82 -2.19 -6.29
C LEU A 364 21.87 -1.51 -5.41
N VAL A 365 22.73 -2.31 -4.75
CA VAL A 365 23.81 -1.81 -3.88
C VAL A 365 24.74 -0.87 -4.64
N ASN A 366 25.15 -1.23 -5.84
CA ASN A 366 26.01 -0.38 -6.67
C ASN A 366 25.34 0.97 -6.98
N ARG A 367 24.07 0.95 -7.38
CA ARG A 367 23.32 2.18 -7.69
C ARG A 367 23.07 3.04 -6.46
N LEU A 368 22.77 2.40 -5.33
CA LEU A 368 22.56 3.05 -4.05
C LEU A 368 23.86 3.67 -3.53
N THR A 369 24.98 2.95 -3.61
CA THR A 369 26.31 3.44 -3.22
C THR A 369 26.69 4.70 -4.01
N ILE A 370 26.53 4.69 -5.34
CA ILE A 370 26.81 5.87 -6.18
C ILE A 370 25.95 7.05 -5.75
N LYS A 371 24.65 6.80 -5.52
CA LYS A 371 23.70 7.83 -5.09
C LYS A 371 24.11 8.42 -3.73
N LEU A 372 24.40 7.57 -2.75
CA LEU A 372 24.76 7.96 -1.39
C LEU A 372 26.09 8.72 -1.34
N ARG A 373 27.11 8.33 -2.11
CA ARG A 373 28.35 9.11 -2.23
C ARG A 373 28.08 10.53 -2.74
N GLY A 374 27.21 10.67 -3.74
CA GLY A 374 26.80 11.99 -4.24
C GLY A 374 26.07 12.82 -3.20
N LEU A 375 25.20 12.21 -2.39
CA LEU A 375 24.45 12.91 -1.33
C LEU A 375 25.30 13.27 -0.11
N LEU A 376 26.33 12.47 0.18
CA LEU A 376 27.25 12.65 1.30
C LEU A 376 28.52 13.44 0.92
N GLU A 377 28.65 13.85 -0.35
CA GLU A 377 29.82 14.55 -0.90
C GLU A 377 31.16 13.80 -0.71
N LEU A 378 31.14 12.48 -0.96
CA LEU A 378 32.28 11.56 -0.74
C LEU A 378 33.09 11.22 -1.99
#